data_AF-A0AB37SRM8-F1
#
_entry.id   AF-A0AB37SRM8-F1
#
_cell.length_a   1.000
_cell.length_b   1.000
_cell.length_c   1.000
_cell.angle_alpha   90.00
_cell.angle_beta   90.00
_cell.angle_gamma   90.00
#
_symmetry.space_group_name_H-M   'P 1'
#
loop_
_entity.id
_entity.type
_entity.pdbx_description
1 polymer ?
#
loop_
_entity_poly.entity_id
_entity_poly.type
_entity_poly.pdbx_seq_one_letter_code
_entity_poly.pdbx_strand_id
1 'polypeptide(L)'
;MNPKSAEPPYLLAAQAGTVVRHLYSRLRTEEQASPGDLCRTIGALQQLADDLANVLPGLQAQLEQSLLSGQVGATDSAEEAWAKVADVGYALAQARTGGLLMAAELRASRRTLGELASS
;
A
#
# COMPACT_ATOMS: atom_id res chain seq x y z
N MET A 1 1.47 -3.39 -34.84
CA MET A 1 2.16 -3.63 -33.55
C MET A 1 1.18 -3.30 -32.45
N ASN A 2 0.47 -4.29 -31.90
CA ASN A 2 -0.47 -4.02 -30.81
C ASN A 2 0.34 -3.64 -29.57
N PRO A 3 0.02 -2.53 -28.87
CA PRO A 3 0.64 -2.26 -27.59
C PRO A 3 0.32 -3.45 -26.68
N LYS A 4 1.33 -4.04 -26.04
CA LYS A 4 1.13 -5.02 -24.96
C LYS A 4 0.10 -4.40 -24.03
N SER A 5 -1.09 -5.00 -23.94
CA SER A 5 -2.13 -4.55 -23.03
C SER A 5 -1.50 -4.50 -21.65
N ALA A 6 -1.28 -3.30 -21.12
CA ALA A 6 -0.69 -3.13 -19.81
C ALA A 6 -1.59 -3.87 -18.81
N GLU A 7 -0.97 -4.62 -17.90
CA GLU A 7 -1.72 -5.40 -16.93
C GLU A 7 -2.63 -4.47 -16.11
N PRO A 8 -3.94 -4.78 -15.98
CA PRO A 8 -4.85 -3.97 -15.19
C PRO A 8 -4.32 -3.74 -13.76
N PRO A 9 -4.38 -2.51 -13.22
CA PRO A 9 -3.80 -2.18 -11.91
C PRO A 9 -4.27 -3.08 -10.76
N TYR A 10 -5.51 -3.59 -10.81
CA TYR A 10 -6.04 -4.48 -9.77
C TYR A 10 -5.33 -5.84 -9.71
N LEU A 11 -4.79 -6.34 -10.82
CA LEU A 11 -4.03 -7.59 -10.84
C LEU A 11 -2.67 -7.42 -10.16
N LEU A 12 -2.00 -6.29 -10.39
CA LEU A 12 -0.75 -5.94 -9.70
C LEU A 12 -0.97 -5.84 -8.18
N ALA A 13 -2.08 -5.21 -7.75
CA ALA A 13 -2.46 -5.15 -6.34
C ALA A 13 -2.73 -6.55 -5.75
N ALA A 14 -3.42 -7.42 -6.49
CA ALA A 14 -3.69 -8.80 -6.06
C ALA A 14 -2.40 -9.62 -5.91
N GLN A 15 -1.45 -9.46 -6.84
CA GLN A 15 -0.12 -10.10 -6.77
C GLN A 15 0.67 -9.63 -5.55
N ALA A 16 0.71 -8.32 -5.27
CA ALA A 16 1.33 -7.77 -4.06
C ALA A 16 0.74 -8.40 -2.79
N GLY A 17 -0.59 -8.52 -2.73
CA GLY A 17 -1.27 -9.19 -1.62
C GLY A 17 -0.87 -10.67 -1.45
N THR A 18 -0.65 -11.40 -2.55
CA THR A 18 -0.18 -12.79 -2.49
C THR A 18 1.24 -12.90 -1.94
N VAL A 19 2.14 -12.01 -2.35
CA VAL A 19 3.52 -11.97 -1.84
C VAL A 19 3.55 -11.64 -0.34
N VAL A 20 2.73 -10.68 0.12
CA VAL A 20 2.63 -10.35 1.55
C VAL A 20 2.09 -11.52 2.37
N ARG A 21 1.08 -12.24 1.87
CA ARG A 21 0.57 -13.45 2.53
C ARG A 21 1.64 -14.54 2.61
N HIS A 22 2.44 -14.72 1.57
CA HIS A 22 3.55 -15.66 1.59
C HIS A 22 4.62 -15.28 2.63
N LEU A 23 5.00 -14.01 2.71
CA LEU A 23 5.90 -13.49 3.74
C LEU A 23 5.35 -13.76 5.14
N TYR A 24 4.06 -13.48 5.38
CA TYR A 24 3.39 -13.78 6.65
C TYR A 24 3.50 -15.28 7.00
N SER A 25 3.23 -16.17 6.05
CA SER A 25 3.36 -17.62 6.27
C SER A 25 4.80 -18.03 6.60
N ARG A 26 5.82 -17.45 5.95
CA ARG A 26 7.24 -17.72 6.24
C ARG A 26 7.64 -17.24 7.63
N LEU A 27 7.23 -16.03 8.03
CA LEU A 27 7.55 -15.49 9.36
C LEU A 27 6.89 -16.26 10.52
N ARG A 28 5.87 -17.08 10.23
CA ARG A 28 5.25 -17.98 11.22
C ARG A 28 5.97 -19.32 11.37
N THR A 29 6.91 -19.67 10.48
CA THR A 29 7.74 -20.85 10.67
C THR A 29 8.77 -20.57 11.76
N GLU A 30 9.08 -21.54 12.61
CA GLU A 30 10.00 -21.38 13.77
C GLU A 30 11.49 -21.27 13.37
N GLU A 31 11.78 -21.05 12.08
CA GLU A 31 13.14 -20.88 11.59
C GLU A 31 13.69 -19.51 12.03
N GLN A 32 14.71 -19.53 12.89
CA GLN A 32 15.31 -18.29 13.40
C GLN A 32 16.12 -17.60 12.28
N ALA A 33 15.66 -16.43 11.87
CA ALA A 33 16.39 -15.56 10.95
C ALA A 33 17.59 -14.91 11.66
N SER A 34 18.68 -14.72 10.92
CA SER A 34 19.83 -13.95 11.44
C SER A 34 19.42 -12.49 11.72
N PRO A 35 20.09 -11.78 12.65
CA PRO A 35 19.82 -10.35 12.88
C PRO A 35 19.93 -9.51 11.61
N GLY A 36 20.86 -9.84 10.71
CA GLY A 36 21.01 -9.17 9.41
C GLY A 36 19.81 -9.40 8.48
N ASP A 37 19.26 -10.60 8.44
CA ASP A 37 18.07 -10.92 7.64
C ASP A 37 16.81 -10.24 8.19
N LEU A 38 16.66 -10.18 9.52
CA LEU A 38 15.59 -9.42 10.16
C LEU A 38 15.69 -7.93 9.82
N CYS A 39 16.89 -7.35 9.88
CA CYS A 39 17.13 -5.94 9.58
C CYS A 39 16.81 -5.61 8.11
N ARG A 40 17.20 -6.49 7.18
CA ARG A 40 16.83 -6.41 5.75
C ARG A 40 15.32 -6.54 5.54
N THR A 41 14.68 -7.48 6.22
CA THR A 41 13.23 -7.71 6.13
C THR A 41 12.45 -6.48 6.59
N ILE A 42 12.81 -5.90 7.74
CA ILE A 42 12.20 -4.65 8.23
C ILE A 42 12.41 -3.51 7.23
N GLY A 43 13.61 -3.39 6.64
CA GLY A 43 13.89 -2.40 5.61
C GLY A 43 13.01 -2.53 4.36
N ALA A 44 12.79 -3.76 3.89
CA ALA A 44 11.90 -4.02 2.75
C ALA A 44 10.43 -3.72 3.08
N LEU A 45 9.98 -4.08 4.29
CA LEU A 45 8.63 -3.73 4.76
C LEU A 45 8.42 -2.22 4.90
N GLN A 46 9.45 -1.50 5.33
CA GLN A 46 9.42 -0.03 5.41
C GLN A 46 9.19 0.58 4.02
N GLN A 47 9.94 0.12 3.01
CA GLN A 47 9.77 0.56 1.63
C GLN A 47 8.38 0.21 1.09
N LEU A 48 7.88 -1.00 1.36
CA LEU A 48 6.54 -1.41 0.95
C LEU A 48 5.45 -0.52 1.55
N ALA A 49 5.56 -0.15 2.83
CA ALA A 49 4.61 0.76 3.48
C ALA A 49 4.66 2.17 2.87
N ASP A 50 5.87 2.69 2.60
CA ASP A 50 6.08 3.97 1.90
C ASP A 50 5.46 3.92 0.47
N ASP A 51 5.69 2.85 -0.28
CA ASP A 51 5.17 2.67 -1.64
C ASP A 51 3.64 2.58 -1.66
N LEU A 52 3.05 1.79 -0.76
CA LEU A 52 1.59 1.69 -0.62
C LEU A 52 0.97 3.06 -0.33
N ALA A 53 1.58 3.86 0.56
CA ALA A 53 1.12 5.21 0.87
C ALA A 53 1.15 6.15 -0.36
N ASN A 54 2.09 5.94 -1.28
CA ASN A 54 2.23 6.73 -2.50
C ASN A 54 1.27 6.34 -3.63
N VAL A 55 0.73 5.12 -3.62
CA VAL A 55 -0.27 4.69 -4.62
C VAL A 55 -1.65 5.33 -4.35
N LEU A 56 -2.02 5.54 -3.08
CA LEU A 56 -3.37 5.94 -2.70
C LEU A 56 -3.84 7.30 -3.29
N PRO A 57 -3.01 8.37 -3.35
CA PRO A 57 -3.40 9.60 -4.03
C PRO A 57 -3.73 9.39 -5.52
N GLY A 58 -3.02 8.47 -6.19
CA GLY A 58 -3.29 8.12 -7.57
C GLY A 58 -4.65 7.44 -7.75
N LEU A 59 -5.05 6.59 -6.80
CA LEU A 59 -6.37 5.96 -6.80
C LEU A 59 -7.49 6.99 -6.59
N GLN A 60 -7.29 7.96 -5.69
CA GLN A 60 -8.25 9.05 -5.49
C GLN A 60 -8.43 9.89 -6.77
N ALA A 61 -7.34 10.28 -7.42
CA ALA A 61 -7.40 11.05 -8.66
C ALA A 61 -8.14 10.29 -9.78
N GLN A 62 -7.95 8.98 -9.88
CA GLN A 62 -8.68 8.15 -10.85
C GLN A 62 -10.17 8.08 -10.54
N LEU A 63 -10.57 8.00 -9.27
CA LEU A 63 -11.97 7.98 -8.87
C LEU A 63 -12.66 9.32 -9.21
N GLU A 64 -12.02 10.45 -8.87
CA GLU A 64 -12.51 11.78 -9.20
C GLU A 64 -12.64 11.97 -10.71
N GLN A 65 -11.65 11.54 -11.50
CA GLN A 65 -11.71 11.60 -12.96
C GLN A 65 -12.79 10.69 -13.55
N SER A 66 -13.04 9.52 -12.95
CA SER A 66 -14.12 8.62 -13.35
C SER A 66 -15.48 9.26 -13.09
N LEU A 67 -15.63 10.01 -11.99
CA LEU A 67 -16.85 10.77 -11.71
C LEU A 67 -17.03 11.90 -12.72
N LEU A 68 -15.98 12.69 -12.99
CA LEU A 68 -16.01 13.80 -13.96
C LEU A 68 -16.32 13.34 -15.39
N SER A 69 -15.92 12.11 -15.75
CA SER A 69 -16.21 11.52 -17.05
C SER A 69 -17.56 10.79 -17.11
N GLY A 70 -18.32 10.76 -16.01
CA GLY A 70 -19.62 10.09 -15.93
C GLY A 70 -19.54 8.57 -15.93
N GLN A 71 -18.36 7.98 -15.71
CA GLN A 71 -18.18 6.53 -15.64
C GLN A 71 -18.68 5.91 -14.32
N VAL A 72 -18.77 6.73 -13.27
CA VAL A 72 -19.34 6.34 -11.96
C VAL A 72 -20.37 7.37 -11.50
N GLY A 73 -21.30 6.96 -10.64
CA GLY A 73 -22.35 7.85 -10.10
C GLY A 73 -23.50 8.15 -11.07
N ALA A 74 -23.61 7.42 -12.19
CA ALA A 74 -24.63 7.69 -13.24
C ALA A 74 -26.09 7.58 -12.76
N THR A 75 -26.36 6.86 -11.67
CA THR A 75 -27.69 6.70 -11.07
C THR A 75 -27.94 7.63 -9.89
N ASP A 76 -26.93 8.35 -9.43
CA ASP A 76 -26.98 9.24 -8.27
C ASP A 76 -27.22 10.69 -8.73
N SER A 77 -27.72 11.53 -7.84
CA SER A 77 -27.61 12.98 -8.05
C SER A 77 -26.14 13.40 -8.01
N ALA A 78 -25.80 14.54 -8.64
CA ALA A 78 -24.44 15.05 -8.62
C ALA A 78 -23.90 15.24 -7.19
N GLU A 79 -24.73 15.73 -6.27
CA GLU A 79 -24.38 15.92 -4.87
C GLU A 79 -24.05 14.59 -4.18
N GLU A 80 -24.91 13.58 -4.33
CA GLU A 80 -24.69 12.25 -3.75
C GLU A 80 -23.44 11.57 -4.30
N ALA A 81 -23.18 11.69 -5.61
CA ALA A 81 -22.00 11.10 -6.23
C ALA A 81 -20.71 11.74 -5.71
N TRP A 82 -20.68 13.07 -5.58
CA TRP A 82 -19.54 13.79 -5.01
C TRP A 82 -19.33 13.47 -3.53
N ALA A 83 -20.41 13.35 -2.74
CA ALA A 83 -20.32 12.95 -1.33
C ALA A 83 -19.66 11.58 -1.17
N LYS A 84 -20.09 10.58 -1.96
CA LYS A 84 -19.49 9.22 -1.94
C LYS A 84 -18.01 9.24 -2.34
N VAL A 85 -17.63 10.02 -3.35
CA VAL A 85 -16.21 10.15 -3.76
C VAL A 85 -15.39 10.83 -2.67
N ALA A 86 -15.95 11.83 -1.98
CA ALA A 86 -15.30 12.48 -0.85
C ALA A 86 -15.08 11.52 0.33
N ASP A 87 -16.07 10.67 0.66
CA ASP A 87 -15.95 9.64 1.70
C ASP A 87 -14.83 8.64 1.39
N VAL A 88 -14.76 8.16 0.14
CA VAL A 88 -13.67 7.29 -0.31
C VAL A 88 -12.32 8.01 -0.21
N GLY A 89 -12.25 9.27 -0.66
CA GLY A 89 -11.03 10.08 -0.58
C GLY A 89 -10.56 10.28 0.85
N TYR A 90 -11.48 10.51 1.78
CA TYR A 90 -11.17 10.60 3.20
C TYR A 90 -10.60 9.29 3.75
N ALA A 91 -11.20 8.14 3.39
CA ALA A 91 -10.69 6.83 3.79
C ALA A 91 -9.29 6.55 3.20
N LEU A 92 -9.05 6.91 1.94
CA LEU A 92 -7.74 6.78 1.29
C LEU A 92 -6.68 7.67 1.96
N ALA A 93 -7.04 8.90 2.35
CA ALA A 93 -6.14 9.80 3.07
C ALA A 93 -5.77 9.27 4.46
N GLN A 94 -6.73 8.66 5.17
CA GLN A 94 -6.46 7.98 6.44
C GLN A 94 -5.53 6.77 6.24
N ALA A 95 -5.80 5.93 5.25
CA ALA A 95 -4.94 4.78 4.93
C ALA A 95 -3.52 5.22 4.56
N ARG A 96 -3.36 6.32 3.81
CA ARG A 96 -2.05 6.92 3.50
C ARG A 96 -1.30 7.35 4.75
N THR A 97 -2.00 8.02 5.66
CA THR A 97 -1.42 8.45 6.94
C THR A 97 -0.96 7.23 7.75
N GLY A 98 -1.77 6.18 7.81
CA GLY A 98 -1.40 4.91 8.45
C GLY A 98 -0.15 4.26 7.83
N GLY A 99 -0.05 4.24 6.50
CA GLY A 99 1.12 3.69 5.80
C GLY A 99 2.41 4.46 6.09
N LEU A 100 2.35 5.80 6.09
CA LEU A 100 3.51 6.64 6.43
C LEU A 100 3.95 6.46 7.89
N LEU A 101 3.00 6.35 8.82
CA LEU A 101 3.30 6.06 10.22
C LEU A 101 3.96 4.69 10.37
N MET A 102 3.42 3.66 9.72
CA MET A 102 3.99 2.31 9.72
C MET A 102 5.44 2.32 9.20
N ALA A 103 5.72 3.04 8.10
CA ALA A 103 7.07 3.18 7.57
C ALA A 103 8.02 3.88 8.55
N ALA A 104 7.55 4.92 9.25
CA ALA A 104 8.35 5.59 10.28
C ALA A 104 8.72 4.66 11.44
N GLU A 105 7.75 3.88 11.93
CA GLU A 105 7.96 2.90 13.00
C GLU A 105 8.92 1.78 12.58
N LEU A 106 8.76 1.21 11.37
CA LEU A 106 9.68 0.20 10.84
C LEU A 106 11.10 0.74 10.71
N ARG A 107 11.27 2.01 10.31
CA ARG A 107 12.58 2.66 10.26
C ARG A 107 13.20 2.80 11.65
N ALA A 108 12.42 3.08 12.68
CA ALA A 108 12.88 3.10 14.06
C ALA A 108 13.29 1.69 14.53
N SER A 109 12.44 0.69 14.32
CA SER A 109 12.73 -0.71 14.67
C SER A 109 14.00 -1.24 14.00
N ARG A 110 14.23 -0.91 12.72
CA ARG A 110 15.44 -1.30 11.99
C ARG A 110 16.71 -0.74 12.65
N ARG A 111 16.67 0.51 13.11
CA ARG A 111 17.81 1.15 13.79
C ARG A 111 18.12 0.45 15.10
N THR A 112 17.12 0.25 15.95
CA THR A 112 17.26 -0.45 17.24
C THR A 112 17.77 -1.88 17.05
N LEU A 113 17.27 -2.61 16.06
CA LEU A 113 17.80 -3.94 15.75
C LEU A 113 19.26 -3.92 15.28
N GLY A 114 19.64 -2.91 14.48
CA GLY A 114 21.03 -2.72 14.06
C GLY A 114 21.98 -2.45 15.24
N GLU A 115 21.51 -1.69 16.23
CA GLU A 115 22.24 -1.44 17.48
C GLU A 115 22.44 -2.74 18.28
N LEU A 116 21.39 -3.54 18.44
CA LEU A 116 21.45 -4.86 19.12
C LEU A 116 22.37 -5.87 18.41
N ALA A 117 22.46 -5.80 17.08
CA ALA A 117 23.31 -6.71 16.31
C ALA A 117 24.80 -6.31 16.33
N SER A 118 25.10 -5.08 16.74
CA SER A 118 26.46 -4.51 16.77
C SER A 118 27.06 -4.45 18.19
N SER A 119 26.26 -4.80 19.21
CA SER A 119 26.65 -4.89 20.62
C SER A 119 27.15 -6.29 20.99
#